data_AF-T5KC71-F1
#
_entry.id   AF-T5KC71-F1
#
_cell.length_a   1.000
_cell.length_b   1.000
_cell.length_c   1.000
_cell.angle_alpha   90.00
_cell.angle_beta   90.00
_cell.angle_gamma   90.00
#
_symmetry.space_group_name_H-M   'P 1'
#
loop_
_entity.id
_entity.type
_entity.pdbx_description
1 polymer ?
#
loop_
_entity_poly.entity_id
_entity_poly.type
_entity_poly.pdbx_seq_one_letter_code
_entity_poly.pdbx_strand_id
1 'polypeptide(L)'
;MRIGAGTWVVAGLVVVALVCIVTGFLPRSDAGALGERIAPVLGFVVAITIVAELARDAAVFDVVSQRLARWGRGRVLVLWALVVALAVVSTVFLSLDTTAVIVTPVVVVLAQSIGVSPLPFALATVWLANTASLALPVSNLTNLLAAPAIGDGPAAFFALSWAPTLVGILVPVAILTILHRRTVFGAYE
;
A
#
# COMPACT_ATOMS: atom_id res chain seq x y z
N MET A 1 -0.45 -15.60 22.30
CA MET A 1 -1.14 -14.67 21.37
C MET A 1 -2.25 -13.96 22.13
N ARG A 2 -2.19 -12.64 22.33
CA ARG A 2 -3.33 -11.88 22.86
C ARG A 2 -4.29 -11.65 21.69
N ILE A 3 -5.48 -12.23 21.78
CA ILE A 3 -6.54 -12.03 20.79
C ILE A 3 -6.96 -10.56 20.87
N GLY A 4 -6.63 -9.78 19.84
CA GLY A 4 -6.95 -8.35 19.80
C GLY A 4 -8.45 -8.13 19.57
N ALA A 5 -8.96 -6.95 19.93
CA ALA A 5 -10.36 -6.57 19.69
C ALA A 5 -10.78 -6.76 18.21
N GLY A 6 -9.86 -6.55 17.27
CA GLY A 6 -10.10 -6.79 15.84
C GLY A 6 -10.42 -8.24 15.49
N THR A 7 -9.82 -9.22 16.18
CA THR A 7 -10.09 -10.65 15.92
C THR A 7 -11.52 -11.03 16.31
N TRP A 8 -12.05 -10.43 17.38
CA TRP A 8 -13.44 -10.63 17.81
C TRP A 8 -14.44 -10.01 16.83
N VAL A 9 -14.13 -8.83 16.29
CA VAL A 9 -14.96 -8.19 15.26
C VAL A 9 -15.02 -9.04 13.99
N VAL A 10 -13.86 -9.54 13.52
CA VAL A 10 -13.80 -10.42 12.35
C VAL A 10 -14.58 -11.71 12.58
N ALA A 11 -14.41 -12.36 13.74
CA ALA A 11 -15.16 -13.56 14.09
C ALA A 11 -16.67 -13.32 14.12
N GLY A 12 -17.12 -12.18 14.67
CA GLY A 12 -18.53 -11.79 14.68
C GLY A 12 -19.10 -11.59 13.27
N LEU A 13 -18.37 -10.92 12.38
CA LEU A 13 -18.77 -10.73 10.99
C LEU A 13 -18.91 -12.06 10.22
N VAL A 14 -18.00 -13.02 10.45
CA VAL A 14 -18.07 -14.35 9.85
C VAL A 14 -19.32 -15.11 10.33
N VAL A 15 -19.63 -15.03 11.63
CA VAL A 15 -20.84 -15.66 12.18
C VAL A 15 -22.11 -15.04 11.60
N VAL A 16 -22.17 -13.71 11.47
CA VAL A 16 -23.31 -13.02 10.85
C VAL A 16 -23.49 -13.45 9.40
N ALA A 17 -22.41 -13.51 8.62
CA ALA A 17 -22.45 -13.97 7.24
C ALA A 17 -22.98 -15.41 7.12
N LEU A 18 -22.51 -16.33 7.97
CA LEU A 18 -22.99 -17.71 8.03
C LEU A 18 -24.50 -17.78 8.38
N VAL A 19 -24.94 -16.99 9.35
CA VAL A 19 -26.37 -16.92 9.72
C VAL A 19 -27.22 -16.44 8.55
N CYS A 20 -26.81 -15.39 7.84
CA CYS A 20 -27.53 -14.89 6.66
C CYS A 20 -27.66 -15.94 5.54
N ILE A 21 -26.63 -16.79 5.36
CA ILE A 21 -26.65 -17.89 4.37
C ILE A 21 -27.58 -19.01 4.83
N VAL A 22 -27.52 -19.43 6.10
CA VAL A 22 -28.31 -20.55 6.64
C VAL A 22 -29.80 -20.19 6.74
N THR A 23 -30.10 -18.94 7.11
CA THR A 23 -31.48 -18.44 7.24
C THR A 23 -32.14 -18.09 5.91
N GLY A 24 -31.40 -18.10 4.81
CA GLY A 24 -31.92 -17.79 3.48
C GLY A 24 -32.16 -16.30 3.21
N PHE A 25 -31.74 -15.41 4.13
CA PHE A 25 -31.74 -13.96 3.89
C PHE A 25 -30.85 -13.57 2.70
N LEU A 26 -29.85 -14.40 2.38
CA LEU A 26 -29.05 -14.30 1.17
C LEU A 26 -29.34 -15.51 0.26
N PRO A 27 -29.92 -15.32 -0.94
CA PRO A 27 -30.13 -16.39 -1.91
C PRO A 27 -28.80 -17.09 -2.26
N ARG A 28 -28.82 -18.41 -2.37
CA ARG A 28 -27.60 -19.21 -2.64
C ARG A 28 -26.93 -18.84 -3.98
N SER A 29 -27.70 -18.37 -4.95
CA SER A 29 -27.19 -17.84 -6.23
C SER A 29 -26.32 -16.60 -6.04
N ASP A 30 -26.78 -15.67 -5.20
CA ASP A 30 -26.13 -14.39 -4.97
C ASP A 30 -24.88 -14.58 -4.10
N ALA A 31 -24.97 -15.49 -3.12
CA ALA A 31 -23.81 -15.91 -2.32
C ALA A 31 -22.71 -16.57 -3.18
N GLY A 32 -23.11 -17.43 -4.14
CA GLY A 32 -22.18 -18.05 -5.09
C GLY A 32 -21.50 -17.03 -5.99
N ALA A 33 -22.28 -16.14 -6.61
CA ALA A 33 -21.76 -15.07 -7.46
C ALA A 33 -20.83 -14.10 -6.71
N LEU A 34 -21.15 -13.79 -5.45
CA LEU A 34 -20.30 -12.99 -4.57
C LEU A 34 -18.99 -13.73 -4.26
N GLY A 35 -19.07 -15.03 -3.95
CA GLY A 35 -17.91 -15.88 -3.70
C GLY A 35 -16.96 -15.96 -4.90
N GLU A 36 -17.48 -16.15 -6.11
CA GLU A 36 -16.68 -16.19 -7.35
C GLU A 36 -15.95 -14.87 -7.63
N ARG A 37 -16.56 -13.73 -7.29
CA ARG A 37 -15.90 -12.41 -7.40
C ARG A 37 -14.82 -12.19 -6.35
N ILE A 38 -15.06 -12.64 -5.12
CA ILE A 38 -14.18 -12.36 -3.97
C ILE A 38 -13.03 -13.37 -3.88
N ALA A 39 -13.23 -14.63 -4.28
CA ALA A 39 -12.24 -15.70 -4.11
C ALA A 39 -10.88 -15.41 -4.82
N PRO A 40 -10.82 -14.97 -6.09
CA PRO A 40 -9.56 -14.60 -6.72
C PRO A 40 -8.85 -13.45 -6.00
N VAL A 41 -9.63 -12.52 -5.44
CA VAL A 41 -9.13 -11.37 -4.71
C VAL A 41 -8.52 -11.78 -3.36
N LEU A 42 -9.21 -12.62 -2.60
CA LEU A 42 -8.68 -13.19 -1.35
C LEU A 42 -7.43 -14.04 -1.63
N GLY A 43 -7.44 -14.82 -2.70
CA GLY A 43 -6.27 -15.60 -3.13
C GLY A 43 -5.07 -14.71 -3.43
N PHE A 44 -5.28 -13.60 -4.14
CA PHE A 44 -4.26 -12.60 -4.40
C PHE A 44 -3.74 -11.96 -3.08
N VAL A 45 -4.64 -11.57 -2.16
CA VAL A 45 -4.27 -10.98 -0.86
C VAL A 45 -3.42 -11.96 -0.03
N VAL A 46 -3.78 -13.24 -0.01
CA VAL A 46 -2.98 -14.27 0.68
C VAL A 46 -1.61 -14.41 0.03
N ALA A 47 -1.55 -14.53 -1.30
CA ALA A 47 -0.30 -14.67 -2.03
C ALA A 47 0.63 -13.48 -1.82
N ILE A 48 0.12 -12.24 -1.90
CA ILE A 48 0.93 -11.05 -1.74
C ILE A 48 1.40 -10.85 -0.30
N THR A 49 0.58 -11.24 0.69
CA THR A 49 0.98 -11.25 2.11
C THR A 49 2.15 -12.21 2.34
N ILE A 50 2.12 -13.41 1.74
CA ILE A 50 3.23 -14.37 1.83
C ILE A 50 4.50 -13.76 1.23
N VAL A 51 4.40 -13.16 0.03
CA VAL A 51 5.55 -12.50 -0.62
C VAL A 51 6.11 -11.37 0.24
N ALA A 52 5.23 -10.55 0.84
CA ALA A 52 5.61 -9.46 1.71
C ALA A 52 6.35 -9.94 2.98
N GLU A 53 5.85 -11.00 3.62
CA GLU A 53 6.48 -11.57 4.82
C GLU A 53 7.83 -12.22 4.48
N LEU A 54 7.91 -12.95 3.36
CA LEU A 54 9.17 -13.51 2.88
C LEU A 54 10.20 -12.42 2.55
N ALA A 55 9.78 -11.31 1.94
CA ALA A 55 10.66 -10.17 1.67
C ALA A 55 11.15 -9.50 2.96
N ARG A 56 10.31 -9.49 3.99
CA ARG A 56 10.66 -8.99 5.33
C ARG A 56 11.68 -9.90 6.02
N ASP A 57 11.43 -11.21 6.02
CA ASP A 57 12.33 -12.22 6.58
C ASP A 57 13.67 -12.27 5.86
N ALA A 58 13.66 -12.07 4.54
CA ALA A 58 14.88 -11.99 3.74
C ALA A 58 15.66 -10.67 3.92
N ALA A 59 15.25 -9.81 4.86
CA ALA A 59 15.88 -8.52 5.17
C ALA A 59 16.06 -7.60 3.95
N VAL A 60 15.20 -7.76 2.92
CA VAL A 60 15.27 -6.96 1.68
C VAL A 60 15.14 -5.49 2.01
N PHE A 61 14.30 -5.14 2.99
CA PHE A 61 14.07 -3.77 3.43
C PHE A 61 15.24 -3.15 4.20
N ASP A 62 16.02 -3.96 4.93
CA ASP A 62 17.24 -3.49 5.60
C ASP A 62 18.35 -3.22 4.57
N VAL A 63 18.45 -4.07 3.56
CA VAL A 63 19.38 -3.84 2.44
C VAL A 63 18.97 -2.58 1.67
N VAL A 64 17.68 -2.39 1.41
CA VAL A 64 17.13 -1.22 0.70
C VAL A 64 17.38 0.05 1.51
N SER A 65 17.12 0.08 2.81
CA SER A 65 17.35 1.26 3.66
C SER A 65 18.84 1.65 3.72
N GLN A 66 19.75 0.67 3.84
CA GLN A 66 21.19 0.91 3.75
C GLN A 66 21.66 1.36 2.36
N ARG A 67 21.01 0.89 1.28
CA ARG A 67 21.30 1.33 -0.09
C ARG A 67 20.83 2.76 -0.30
N LEU A 68 19.63 3.08 0.18
CA LEU A 68 18.99 4.39 0.11
C LEU A 68 19.80 5.45 0.85
N ALA A 69 20.27 5.15 2.07
CA ALA A 69 21.15 6.03 2.82
C ALA A 69 22.46 6.32 2.06
N ARG A 70 23.09 5.28 1.49
CA ARG A 70 24.30 5.45 0.67
C ARG A 70 24.06 6.26 -0.62
N TRP A 71 22.93 6.06 -1.27
CA TRP A 71 22.57 6.78 -2.50
C TRP A 71 22.11 8.21 -2.25
N GLY A 72 21.62 8.51 -1.05
CA GLY A 72 21.26 9.85 -0.62
C GLY A 72 22.44 10.84 -0.64
N ARG A 73 23.69 10.36 -0.56
CA ARG A 73 24.92 11.17 -0.72
C ARG A 73 24.91 12.46 0.12
N GLY A 74 24.35 12.40 1.34
CA GLY A 74 24.22 13.54 2.25
C GLY A 74 23.16 14.59 1.87
N ARG A 75 22.35 14.36 0.82
CA ARG A 75 21.29 15.29 0.37
C ARG A 75 19.91 14.71 0.67
N VAL A 76 19.12 15.41 1.50
CA VAL A 76 17.76 14.98 1.86
C VAL A 76 16.85 14.88 0.63
N LEU A 77 17.06 15.73 -0.37
CA LEU A 77 16.27 15.74 -1.61
C LEU A 77 16.41 14.43 -2.42
N VAL A 78 17.61 13.85 -2.45
CA VAL A 78 17.85 12.58 -3.16
C VAL A 78 17.16 11.45 -2.41
N LEU A 79 17.29 11.45 -1.08
CA LEU A 79 16.60 10.48 -0.24
C LEU A 79 15.07 10.60 -0.36
N TRP A 80 14.55 11.81 -0.39
CA TRP A 80 13.13 12.11 -0.62
C TRP A 80 12.63 11.49 -1.91
N ALA A 81 13.33 11.74 -3.03
CA ALA A 81 12.97 11.17 -4.32
C ALA A 81 13.00 9.64 -4.31
N LEU A 82 14.00 9.04 -3.66
CA LEU A 82 14.12 7.60 -3.56
C LEU A 82 13.02 6.97 -2.68
N VAL A 83 12.63 7.62 -1.58
CA VAL A 83 11.50 7.17 -0.73
C VAL A 83 10.18 7.28 -1.47
N VAL A 84 9.96 8.37 -2.21
CA VAL A 84 8.77 8.51 -3.08
C VAL A 84 8.72 7.38 -4.10
N ALA A 85 9.84 7.10 -4.79
CA ALA A 85 9.92 6.01 -5.74
C ALA A 85 9.66 4.64 -5.08
N LEU A 86 10.25 4.39 -3.90
CA LEU A 86 10.03 3.17 -3.14
C LEU A 86 8.55 3.01 -2.76
N ALA A 87 7.91 4.06 -2.26
CA ALA A 87 6.51 4.02 -1.86
C ALA A 87 5.58 3.75 -3.05
N VAL A 88 5.82 4.40 -4.20
CA VAL A 88 5.04 4.18 -5.43
C VAL A 88 5.22 2.75 -5.93
N VAL A 89 6.46 2.29 -6.14
CA VAL A 89 6.75 0.94 -6.64
C VAL A 89 6.18 -0.12 -5.70
N SER A 90 6.42 0.03 -4.39
CA SER A 90 5.89 -0.91 -3.40
C SER A 90 4.36 -0.96 -3.45
N THR A 91 3.70 0.17 -3.58
CA THR A 91 2.22 0.19 -3.61
C THR A 91 1.67 -0.46 -4.87
N VAL A 92 2.25 -0.13 -6.02
CA VAL A 92 1.82 -0.66 -7.32
C VAL A 92 1.99 -2.17 -7.36
N PHE A 93 3.12 -2.71 -6.87
CA PHE A 93 3.43 -4.14 -7.01
C PHE A 93 3.11 -4.99 -5.78
N LEU A 94 3.20 -4.44 -4.57
CA LEU A 94 3.04 -5.17 -3.30
C LEU A 94 1.69 -4.96 -2.60
N SER A 95 0.88 -3.98 -3.04
CA SER A 95 -0.36 -3.49 -2.41
C SER A 95 -0.20 -2.33 -1.42
N LEU A 96 -1.28 -1.56 -1.30
CA LEU A 96 -1.44 -0.48 -0.33
C LEU A 96 -1.20 -0.95 1.11
N ASP A 97 -1.79 -2.08 1.50
CA ASP A 97 -1.71 -2.59 2.87
C ASP A 97 -0.27 -2.94 3.26
N THR A 98 0.45 -3.58 2.33
CA THR A 98 1.86 -3.91 2.53
C THR A 98 2.72 -2.66 2.63
N THR A 99 2.53 -1.67 1.75
CA THR A 99 3.27 -0.39 1.85
C THR A 99 2.99 0.32 3.16
N ALA A 100 1.72 0.38 3.58
CA ALA A 100 1.32 1.06 4.80
C ALA A 100 1.95 0.40 6.05
N VAL A 101 1.91 -0.92 6.14
CA VAL A 101 2.39 -1.69 7.30
C VAL A 101 3.89 -1.86 7.34
N ILE A 102 4.54 -2.04 6.18
CA ILE A 102 5.97 -2.39 6.12
C ILE A 102 6.83 -1.18 5.71
N VAL A 103 6.49 -0.47 4.63
CA VAL A 103 7.36 0.59 4.10
C VAL A 103 7.34 1.83 5.00
N THR A 104 6.17 2.20 5.55
CA THR A 104 6.04 3.37 6.43
C THR A 104 6.98 3.32 7.65
N PRO A 105 7.00 2.25 8.48
CA PRO A 105 7.91 2.20 9.62
C PRO A 105 9.38 2.14 9.21
N VAL A 106 9.71 1.44 8.12
CA VAL A 106 11.10 1.40 7.59
C VAL A 106 11.58 2.81 7.24
N VAL A 107 10.75 3.57 6.54
CA VAL A 107 11.04 4.94 6.15
C VAL A 107 11.15 5.88 7.36
N VAL A 108 10.32 5.69 8.39
CA VAL A 108 10.41 6.42 9.66
C VAL A 108 11.74 6.16 10.37
N VAL A 109 12.13 4.89 10.50
CA VAL A 109 13.39 4.49 11.14
C VAL A 109 14.58 5.03 10.34
N LEU A 110 14.53 4.94 9.01
CA LEU A 110 15.56 5.49 8.13
C LEU A 110 15.74 7.00 8.35
N ALA A 111 14.65 7.76 8.35
CA ALA A 111 14.69 9.21 8.58
C ALA A 111 15.26 9.57 9.97
N GLN A 112 14.85 8.84 11.01
CA GLN A 112 15.39 9.03 12.37
C GLN A 112 16.89 8.70 12.43
N SER A 113 17.34 7.64 11.77
CA SER A 113 18.74 7.19 11.80
C SER A 113 19.73 8.19 11.21
N ILE A 114 19.27 9.05 10.30
CA ILE A 114 20.07 10.09 9.65
C ILE A 114 19.78 11.50 10.21
N GLY A 115 19.04 11.58 11.33
CA GLY A 115 18.76 12.85 12.02
C GLY A 115 17.78 13.80 11.31
N VAL A 116 17.00 13.34 10.33
CA VAL A 116 15.98 14.17 9.67
C VAL A 116 14.59 13.90 10.24
N SER A 117 13.70 14.90 10.17
CA SER A 117 12.32 14.72 10.64
C SER A 117 11.63 13.60 9.86
N PRO A 118 11.08 12.56 10.53
CA PRO A 118 10.44 11.42 9.87
C PRO A 118 9.05 11.76 9.32
N LEU A 119 8.43 12.85 9.79
CA LEU A 119 7.08 13.25 9.46
C LEU A 119 6.79 13.36 7.95
N PRO A 120 7.57 14.13 7.15
CA PRO A 120 7.31 14.25 5.71
C PRO A 120 7.41 12.89 5.00
N PHE A 121 8.36 12.05 5.40
CA PHE A 121 8.59 10.76 4.77
C PHE A 121 7.49 9.75 5.11
N ALA A 122 7.02 9.74 6.35
CA ALA A 122 5.88 8.93 6.77
C ALA A 122 4.60 9.35 6.04
N LEU A 123 4.32 10.66 6.00
CA LEU A 123 3.15 11.20 5.30
C LEU A 123 3.20 10.89 3.80
N ALA A 124 4.36 11.06 3.16
CA ALA A 124 4.54 10.71 1.76
C ALA A 124 4.24 9.23 1.53
N THR A 125 4.78 8.35 2.37
CA THR A 125 4.58 6.90 2.22
C THR A 125 3.11 6.54 2.35
N VAL A 126 2.39 7.08 3.35
CA VAL A 126 0.97 6.80 3.57
C VAL A 126 0.08 7.38 2.47
N TRP A 127 0.34 8.62 2.06
CA TRP A 127 -0.47 9.28 1.01
C TRP A 127 -0.25 8.60 -0.33
N LEU A 128 1.01 8.27 -0.67
CA LEU A 128 1.35 7.55 -1.90
C LEU A 128 0.89 6.10 -1.87
N ALA A 129 0.86 5.44 -0.71
CA ALA A 129 0.23 4.13 -0.58
C ALA A 129 -1.24 4.16 -1.02
N ASN A 130 -1.95 5.25 -0.71
CA ASN A 130 -3.31 5.43 -1.19
C ASN A 130 -3.38 5.72 -2.69
N THR A 131 -2.67 6.75 -3.14
CA THR A 131 -2.85 7.27 -4.49
C THR A 131 -2.15 6.46 -5.58
N ALA A 132 -0.99 5.88 -5.31
CA ALA A 132 -0.29 5.02 -6.26
C ALA A 132 -1.01 3.67 -6.45
N SER A 133 -1.85 3.26 -5.50
CA SER A 133 -2.62 2.02 -5.62
C SER A 133 -3.65 2.07 -6.76
N LEU A 134 -4.00 3.27 -7.24
CA LEU A 134 -4.87 3.47 -8.40
C LEU A 134 -4.25 2.98 -9.72
N ALA A 135 -2.95 2.65 -9.76
CA ALA A 135 -2.30 2.20 -10.98
C ALA A 135 -2.82 0.83 -11.45
N LEU A 136 -2.96 -0.13 -10.55
CA LEU A 136 -3.33 -1.50 -10.91
C LEU A 136 -4.48 -2.01 -10.04
N PRO A 137 -5.33 -2.90 -10.57
CA PRO A 137 -6.35 -3.57 -9.78
C PRO A 137 -5.75 -4.24 -8.54
N VAL A 138 -4.68 -5.02 -8.76
CA VAL A 138 -3.99 -5.80 -7.72
C VAL A 138 -3.45 -4.97 -6.56
N SER A 139 -3.24 -3.67 -6.72
CA SER A 139 -2.65 -2.82 -5.69
C SER A 139 -3.63 -2.47 -4.55
N ASN A 140 -4.95 -2.64 -4.74
CA ASN A 140 -5.96 -2.34 -3.72
C ASN A 140 -7.23 -3.19 -3.90
N LEU A 141 -7.79 -3.68 -2.80
CA LEU A 141 -9.06 -4.43 -2.80
C LEU A 141 -10.21 -3.68 -3.50
N THR A 142 -10.34 -2.38 -3.27
CA THR A 142 -11.36 -1.54 -3.91
C THR A 142 -11.20 -1.52 -5.42
N ASN A 143 -9.96 -1.51 -5.91
CA ASN A 143 -9.67 -1.53 -7.35
C ASN A 143 -9.93 -2.91 -7.95
N LEU A 144 -9.67 -4.00 -7.22
CA LEU A 144 -10.08 -5.34 -7.63
C LEU A 144 -11.61 -5.48 -7.73
N LEU A 145 -12.36 -4.89 -6.81
CA LEU A 145 -13.83 -4.88 -6.86
C LEU A 145 -14.37 -4.02 -8.00
N ALA A 146 -13.68 -2.93 -8.34
CA ALA A 146 -14.05 -2.02 -9.43
C ALA A 146 -13.62 -2.53 -10.81
N ALA A 147 -12.58 -3.38 -10.90
CA ALA A 147 -12.01 -3.84 -12.17
C ALA A 147 -13.04 -4.45 -13.14
N PRO A 148 -14.01 -5.30 -12.71
CA PRO A 148 -15.03 -5.84 -13.61
C PRO A 148 -15.95 -4.79 -14.24
N ALA A 149 -16.06 -3.59 -13.65
CA ALA A 149 -16.87 -2.50 -14.19
C ALA A 149 -16.09 -1.61 -15.17
N ILE A 150 -14.75 -1.71 -15.21
CA ILE A 150 -13.87 -0.86 -16.01
C ILE A 150 -13.43 -1.56 -17.29
N GLY A 151 -13.23 -2.88 -17.27
CA GLY A 151 -12.94 -3.68 -18.47
C GLY A 151 -12.11 -4.92 -18.18
N ASP A 152 -11.91 -5.73 -19.22
CA ASP A 152 -11.24 -7.03 -19.12
C ASP A 152 -9.71 -6.88 -19.07
N GLY A 153 -9.20 -6.57 -17.87
CA GLY A 153 -7.80 -6.81 -17.50
C GLY A 153 -7.02 -5.59 -16.99
N PRO A 154 -5.80 -5.82 -16.47
CA PRO A 154 -4.99 -4.77 -15.81
C PRO A 154 -4.62 -3.61 -16.74
N ALA A 155 -4.43 -3.88 -18.04
CA ALA A 155 -4.07 -2.86 -19.01
C ALA A 155 -5.21 -1.88 -19.30
N ALA A 156 -6.46 -2.36 -19.39
CA ALA A 156 -7.64 -1.52 -19.57
C ALA A 156 -7.88 -0.63 -18.35
N PHE A 157 -7.68 -1.19 -17.15
CA PHE A 157 -7.73 -0.43 -15.90
C PHE A 157 -6.68 0.69 -15.87
N PHE A 158 -5.42 0.36 -16.16
CA PHE A 158 -4.33 1.35 -16.19
C PHE A 158 -4.55 2.43 -17.25
N ALA A 159 -5.08 2.07 -18.43
CA ALA A 159 -5.37 3.03 -19.50
C ALA A 159 -6.41 4.09 -19.08
N LEU A 160 -7.31 3.76 -18.16
CA LEU A 160 -8.26 4.71 -17.58
C LEU A 160 -7.68 5.43 -16.35
N SER A 161 -6.91 4.73 -15.53
CA SER A 161 -6.48 5.22 -14.21
C SER A 161 -5.12 5.91 -14.18
N TRP A 162 -4.31 5.86 -15.24
CA TRP A 162 -2.96 6.45 -15.24
C TRP A 162 -2.96 7.95 -14.94
N ALA A 163 -3.90 8.71 -15.51
CA ALA A 163 -3.99 10.16 -15.33
C ALA A 163 -4.34 10.53 -13.87
N PRO A 164 -5.42 9.99 -13.26
CA PRO A 164 -5.69 10.25 -11.85
C PRO A 164 -4.61 9.69 -10.92
N THR A 165 -3.97 8.56 -11.26
CA THR A 165 -2.82 8.03 -10.50
C THR A 165 -1.65 9.03 -10.52
N LEU A 166 -1.31 9.58 -11.68
CA LEU A 166 -0.23 10.54 -11.82
C LEU A 166 -0.51 11.81 -11.01
N VAL A 167 -1.72 12.36 -11.11
CA VAL A 167 -2.15 13.51 -10.29
C VAL A 167 -2.09 13.17 -8.81
N GLY A 168 -2.58 11.99 -8.42
CA GLY A 168 -2.56 11.48 -7.06
C GLY A 168 -1.14 11.26 -6.51
N ILE A 169 -0.13 11.05 -7.34
CA ILE A 169 1.27 10.99 -6.90
C ILE A 169 1.86 12.40 -6.82
N LEU A 170 1.72 13.18 -7.90
CA LEU A 170 2.40 14.47 -8.04
C LEU A 170 1.88 15.52 -7.05
N VAL A 171 0.57 15.56 -6.78
CA VAL A 171 -0.03 16.57 -5.90
C VAL A 171 0.42 16.39 -4.44
N PRO A 172 0.31 15.20 -3.81
CA PRO A 172 0.92 14.92 -2.51
C PRO A 172 2.40 15.23 -2.43
N VAL A 173 3.18 14.80 -3.42
CA VAL A 173 4.62 15.04 -3.45
C VAL A 173 4.92 16.53 -3.50
N ALA A 174 4.23 17.29 -4.35
CA ALA A 174 4.38 18.73 -4.45
C ALA A 174 4.00 19.43 -3.13
N ILE A 175 2.84 19.10 -2.57
CA ILE A 175 2.37 19.66 -1.29
C ILE A 175 3.40 19.40 -0.18
N LEU A 176 3.83 18.15 -0.01
CA LEU A 176 4.78 17.79 1.04
C LEU A 176 6.15 18.41 0.82
N THR A 177 6.63 18.49 -0.43
CA THR A 177 7.90 19.13 -0.78
C THR A 177 7.85 20.64 -0.49
N ILE A 178 6.74 21.32 -0.76
CA ILE A 178 6.57 22.75 -0.50
C ILE A 178 6.47 23.02 1.01
N LEU A 179 5.62 22.27 1.72
CA LEU A 179 5.38 22.45 3.16
C LEU A 179 6.64 22.12 3.99
N HIS A 180 7.35 21.05 3.63
CA HIS A 180 8.54 20.59 4.34
C HIS A 180 9.84 20.96 3.63
N ARG A 181 9.85 22.04 2.81
CA ARG A 181 11.01 22.48 2.03
C ARG A 181 12.29 22.61 2.87
N ARG A 182 12.19 23.05 4.13
CA ARG A 182 13.35 23.18 5.02
C ARG A 182 13.98 21.84 5.39
N THR A 183 13.16 20.79 5.49
CA THR A 183 13.63 19.43 5.74
C THR A 183 14.12 18.79 4.44
N VAL A 184 13.35 18.89 3.36
CA VAL A 184 13.63 18.22 2.07
C VAL A 184 14.84 18.80 1.34
N PHE A 185 15.09 20.12 1.42
CA PHE A 185 16.28 20.76 0.86
C PHE A 185 17.44 20.85 1.86
N GLY A 186 17.36 20.14 2.99
CA GLY A 186 18.46 20.03 3.95
C GLY A 186 19.58 19.11 3.46
N ALA A 187 20.70 19.17 4.18
CA ALA A 187 21.77 18.18 4.11
C ALA A 187 21.81 17.40 5.44
N TYR A 188 22.27 16.16 5.40
CA TYR A 188 22.52 15.33 6.58
C TYR A 188 23.91 14.71 6.46
N GLU A 189 24.56 14.47 7.60
CA GLU A 189 25.89 13.86 7.71
C GLU A 189 25.84 12.33 7.69
#